data_AF-A0A7V4J5N3-F1
#
_entry.id   AF-A0A7V4J5N3-F1
#
_cell.length_a   1.000
_cell.length_b   1.000
_cell.length_c   1.000
_cell.angle_alpha   90.00
_cell.angle_beta   90.00
_cell.angle_gamma   90.00
#
_symmetry.space_group_name_H-M   'P 1'
#
loop_
_entity.id
_entity.type
_entity.pdbx_description
1 polymer ?
#
loop_
_entity_poly.entity_id
_entity_poly.type
_entity_poly.pdbx_seq_one_letter_code
_entity_poly.pdbx_strand_id
1 'polypeptide(L)' 'MSNALQSAVLEQMETLPEELQQRVLEYVQALQALARQGVPGARLLPLAGTIAPDDLVLMRQAIEEECERVDASDR' A
#
# COMPACT_ATOMS: atom_id res chain seq x y z
N MET A 1 -6.76 11.51 11.05
CA MET A 1 -7.07 10.30 11.86
C MET A 1 -8.39 10.56 12.56
N SER A 2 -9.31 9.59 12.62
CA SER A 2 -10.57 9.78 13.33
C SER A 2 -10.33 9.61 14.84
N ASN A 3 -10.25 10.73 15.57
CA ASN A 3 -10.05 10.71 17.03
C ASN A 3 -11.18 9.96 17.75
N ALA A 4 -12.41 10.01 17.22
CA ALA A 4 -13.56 9.31 17.79
C ALA A 4 -13.40 7.78 17.77
N LEU A 5 -12.79 7.22 16.72
CA LEU A 5 -12.58 5.77 16.61
C LEU A 5 -11.52 5.28 17.61
N GLN A 6 -10.44 6.05 17.79
CA GLN A 6 -9.41 5.70 18.78
C GLN A 6 -9.96 5.73 20.21
N SER A 7 -10.74 6.75 20.55
CA SER A 7 -11.41 6.84 21.86
C SER A 7 -12.35 5.66 22.12
N ALA A 8 -13.17 5.28 21.14
CA ALA A 8 -14.08 4.13 21.29
C ALA A 8 -13.32 2.81 21.49
N VAL A 9 -12.17 2.63 20.84
CA VAL A 9 -11.32 1.43 21.06
C VAL A 9 -10.73 1.42 22.47
N LEU A 10 -10.26 2.57 22.97
CA LEU A 10 -9.73 2.68 24.33
C LEU A 10 -10.80 2.37 25.38
N GLU A 11 -11.99 2.95 25.26
CA GLU A 11 -13.12 2.68 26.18
C GLU A 11 -13.46 1.19 26.25
N GLN A 12 -13.46 0.50 25.11
CA GLN A 12 -13.73 -0.94 25.07
C GLN A 12 -12.58 -1.75 25.69
N MET A 13 -11.33 -1.35 25.49
CA MET A 13 -10.17 -2.02 26.08
C MET A 13 -10.14 -1.93 27.61
N GLU A 14 -10.59 -0.82 28.20
CA GLU A 14 -10.65 -0.63 29.66
C GLU A 14 -11.55 -1.67 30.35
N THR A 15 -12.54 -2.22 29.63
CA THR A 15 -13.45 -3.25 30.16
C THR A 15 -12.90 -4.68 30.07
N LEU A 16 -11.81 -4.88 29.34
CA LEU A 16 -11.24 -6.21 29.10
C LEU A 16 -10.25 -6.62 30.20
N PRO A 17 -10.22 -7.90 30.59
CA PRO A 17 -9.11 -8.48 31.35
C PRO A 17 -7.77 -8.33 30.61
N GLU A 18 -6.67 -8.29 31.37
CA GLU A 18 -5.32 -8.05 30.88
C GLU A 18 -4.92 -9.02 29.75
N GLU A 19 -5.28 -10.30 29.86
CA GLU A 19 -4.95 -11.31 28.84
C GLU A 19 -5.64 -11.01 27.49
N LEU A 20 -6.85 -10.44 27.52
CA LEU A 20 -7.56 -10.03 26.32
C LEU A 20 -7.02 -8.70 25.77
N GLN A 21 -6.58 -7.78 26.63
CA GLN A 21 -5.90 -6.56 26.19
C GLN A 21 -4.57 -6.89 25.47
N GLN A 22 -3.81 -7.85 25.99
CA GLN A 22 -2.59 -8.34 25.35
C GLN A 22 -2.87 -8.91 23.94
N ARG A 23 -3.96 -9.66 23.78
CA ARG A 23 -4.37 -10.19 22.48
C ARG A 23 -4.80 -9.09 21.49
N VAL A 24 -5.41 -8.00 21.97
CA VAL A 24 -5.70 -6.82 21.14
C VAL A 24 -4.39 -6.16 20.68
N LEU A 25 -3.42 -6.00 21.58
CA LEU A 25 -2.12 -5.43 21.25
C LEU A 25 -1.38 -6.25 20.17
N GLU A 26 -1.35 -7.57 20.32
CA GLU A 26 -0.77 -8.49 19.32
C GLU A 26 -1.44 -8.33 17.95
N TYR A 27 -2.77 -8.21 17.93
CA TYR A 27 -3.51 -8.03 16.69
C TYR A 27 -3.16 -6.69 16.00
N VAL A 28 -3.09 -5.59 16.76
CA VAL A 28 -2.69 -4.28 16.23
C VAL A 28 -1.26 -4.33 15.66
N GLN A 29 -0.33 -5.01 16.34
CA GLN A 29 1.03 -5.21 15.84
C GLN A 29 1.06 -6.00 14.52
N ALA A 30 0.25 -7.05 14.41
CA ALA A 30 0.10 -7.82 13.17
C ALA A 30 -0.47 -6.96 12.03
N LEU A 31 -1.50 -6.15 12.30
CA LEU A 31 -2.05 -5.20 11.32
C LEU A 31 -0.99 -4.19 10.84
N GLN A 32 -0.16 -3.67 11.75
CA GLN A 32 0.92 -2.76 11.38
C GLN A 32 2.02 -3.43 10.53
N ALA A 33 2.27 -4.72 10.75
CA ALA A 33 3.20 -5.49 9.94
C ALA A 33 2.66 -5.71 8.52
N LEU A 34 1.35 -6.00 8.39
CA LEU A 34 0.68 -6.11 7.09
C LEU A 34 0.67 -4.78 6.33
N ALA A 35 0.35 -3.68 7.01
CA ALA A 35 0.25 -2.36 6.39
C ALA A 35 1.58 -1.82 5.86
N ARG A 36 2.71 -2.31 6.38
CA ARG A 36 4.06 -1.80 6.07
C ARG A 36 4.89 -2.70 5.17
N GLN A 37 4.34 -3.80 4.67
CA GLN A 37 5.10 -4.72 3.82
C GLN A 37 4.96 -4.36 2.34
N GLY A 38 6.00 -3.70 1.81
CA GLY A 38 6.25 -3.72 0.36
C GLY A 38 6.70 -5.11 -0.09
N VAL A 39 6.52 -5.41 -1.38
CA VAL A 39 7.09 -6.63 -1.98
C VAL A 39 8.60 -6.43 -2.15
N PRO A 40 9.47 -7.32 -1.63
CA PRO A 40 10.90 -7.23 -1.87
C PRO A 40 11.20 -7.18 -3.38
N GLY A 41 12.01 -6.23 -3.84
CA GLY A 41 12.28 -6.04 -5.26
C GLY A 41 12.82 -7.30 -5.97
N ALA A 42 13.57 -8.14 -5.25
CA ALA A 42 14.03 -9.44 -5.76
C ALA A 42 12.88 -10.36 -6.21
N ARG A 43 11.68 -10.25 -5.61
CA ARG A 43 10.49 -11.01 -6.00
C ARG A 43 9.83 -10.48 -7.27
N LEU A 44 10.17 -9.28 -7.72
CA LEU A 44 9.64 -8.69 -8.95
C LEU A 44 10.50 -8.99 -10.19
N LEU A 45 11.72 -9.52 -10.00
CA LEU A 45 12.62 -9.88 -11.11
C LEU A 45 11.99 -10.81 -12.16
N PRO A 46 11.15 -11.81 -11.80
CA PRO A 46 10.48 -12.64 -12.80
C PRO A 46 9.55 -11.90 -13.74
N LEU A 47 9.12 -10.67 -13.40
CA LEU A 47 8.30 -9.81 -14.25
C LEU A 47 9.14 -8.96 -15.22
N ALA A 48 10.46 -8.94 -15.08
CA ALA A 48 11.33 -8.15 -15.95
C ALA A 48 11.29 -8.71 -17.38
N GLY A 49 10.82 -7.89 -18.32
CA GLY A 49 10.75 -8.26 -19.74
C GLY A 49 9.57 -9.18 -20.09
N THR A 50 8.58 -9.37 -19.22
CA THR A 50 7.41 -10.22 -19.52
C THR A 50 6.32 -9.54 -20.35
N ILE A 51 6.43 -8.23 -20.59
CA ILE A 51 5.47 -7.50 -21.43
C ILE A 51 5.76 -7.83 -22.89
N ALA A 52 4.74 -8.26 -23.63
CA ALA A 52 4.88 -8.60 -25.03
C ALA A 52 5.27 -7.35 -25.86
N PRO A 53 6.06 -7.49 -26.94
CA PRO A 53 6.44 -6.36 -27.78
C PRO A 53 5.25 -5.55 -28.30
N ASP A 54 4.15 -6.20 -28.66
CA ASP A 54 2.95 -5.54 -29.17
C ASP A 54 2.26 -4.72 -28.08
N ASP A 55 2.21 -5.23 -26.84
CA ASP A 55 1.70 -4.48 -25.70
C ASP A 55 2.58 -3.25 -25.41
N LEU A 56 3.91 -3.36 -25.58
CA LEU A 56 4.82 -2.22 -25.45
C LEU A 56 4.60 -1.15 -26.53
N VAL A 57 4.10 -1.53 -27.72
CA VAL A 57 3.71 -0.58 -28.77
C VAL A 57 2.42 0.15 -28.36
N LEU A 58 1.41 -0.60 -27.91
CA LEU A 58 0.14 -0.04 -27.46
C LEU A 58 0.32 0.92 -26.28
N MET A 59 1.12 0.54 -25.29
CA MET A 59 1.42 1.41 -24.13
C MET A 59 2.09 2.72 -24.56
N ARG A 60 3.01 2.67 -25.53
CA ARG A 60 3.68 3.88 -26.05
C ARG A 60 2.70 4.80 -26.77
N GLN A 61 1.84 4.25 -27.63
CA GLN A 61 0.80 5.02 -28.31
C GLN A 61 -0.12 5.71 -27.31
N ALA A 62 -0.62 4.98 -26.30
CA ALA A 62 -1.47 5.55 -25.26
C ALA A 62 -0.77 6.69 -24.48
N ILE A 63 0.52 6.56 -24.19
CA ILE A 63 1.30 7.63 -23.54
C ILE A 63 1.43 8.85 -24.47
N GLU A 64 1.70 8.65 -25.76
CA GLU A 64 1.90 9.74 -26.71
C GLU A 64 0.60 10.47 -27.08
N GLU A 65 -0.52 9.74 -27.13
CA GLU A 65 -1.82 10.25 -27.59
C GLU A 65 -2.69 10.78 -26.44
N GLU A 66 -2.58 10.21 -25.24
CA GLU A 66 -3.51 10.48 -24.13
C GLU A 66 -2.86 11.14 -22.91
N CYS A 67 -1.53 11.05 -22.74
CA CYS A 67 -0.86 11.72 -21.63
C CYS A 67 -0.41 13.13 -22.03
N GLU A 68 -0.65 14.11 -21.16
CA GLU A 68 -0.13 15.47 -21.34
C GLU A 68 1.40 15.44 -21.42
N ARG A 69 1.95 16.00 -22.51
CA ARG A 69 3.39 16.08 -22.73
C ARG A 69 4.02 17.00 -21.69
N VAL A 70 4.80 16.45 -20.78
CA VAL A 70 5.57 17.26 -19.80
C VAL A 70 6.87 17.70 -20.48
N ASP A 71 6.85 18.88 -21.09
CA ASP A 71 8.06 19.49 -21.65
C ASP A 71 8.92 20.05 -20.51
N ALA A 72 10.07 19.40 -20.28
CA ALA A 72 10.99 19.76 -19.19
C ALA A 72 11.68 21.14 -19.37
N SER A 73 11.38 21.85 -20.45
CA SER A 73 11.88 23.19 -20.77
C SER A 73 11.11 24.32 -20.09
N ASP A 74 9.96 24.06 -19.47
CA ASP A 74 9.13 25.09 -18.83
C ASP A 74 9.58 25.39 -17.38
N ARG A 75 10.87 25.70 -17.20
CA ARG A 75 11.42 26.20 -15.92
C ARG A 75 11.65 27.70 -15.94
#